data_AF-A0A973Q3P5-F1
#
_entry.id   AF-A0A973Q3P5-F1
#
_cell.length_a   1.000
_cell.length_b   1.000
_cell.length_c   1.000
_cell.angle_alpha   90.00
_cell.angle_beta   90.00
_cell.angle_gamma   90.00
#
_symmetry.space_group_name_H-M   'P 1'
#
loop_
_entity.id
_entity.type
_entity.pdbx_description
1 polymer ?
#
loop_
_entity_poly.entity_id
_entity_poly.type
_entity_poly.pdbx_seq_one_letter_code
_entity_poly.pdbx_strand_id
1 'polypeptide(L)'
;SDVGVTDDLVARVTCESTALAPGQSTTCRGSYTITRAAVHKCLTSAKPSGGTSDGCVRCPVTNTALAHGTGPNGDRVTSLPARATITVTVHDGHPGKRPPHYGAHR
;
A
#
# COMPACT_ATOMS: atom_id res chain seq x y z
N SER A 1 -5.57 30.23 2.44
CA SER A 1 -4.75 29.06 2.10
C SER A 1 -5.47 27.82 2.57
N ASP A 2 -5.63 26.82 1.70
CA ASP A 2 -6.19 25.51 2.05
C ASP A 2 -5.15 24.45 1.71
N VAL A 3 -4.66 23.73 2.71
CA VAL A 3 -3.64 22.68 2.59
C VAL A 3 -4.29 21.34 2.87
N GLY A 4 -4.04 20.37 2.00
CA GLY A 4 -4.58 19.03 2.12
C GLY A 4 -3.70 17.96 1.49
N VAL A 5 -4.07 16.70 1.70
CA VAL A 5 -3.42 15.54 1.11
C VAL A 5 -4.48 14.67 0.46
N THR A 6 -4.28 14.34 -0.81
CA THR A 6 -5.03 13.28 -1.49
C THR A 6 -4.20 12.00 -1.44
N ASP A 7 -4.82 10.89 -1.05
CA ASP A 7 -4.16 9.60 -0.90
C ASP A 7 -5.03 8.50 -1.54
N ASP A 8 -4.40 7.53 -2.21
CA ASP A 8 -5.09 6.47 -2.95
C ASP A 8 -5.62 5.34 -2.06
N LEU A 9 -5.08 5.15 -0.85
CA LEU A 9 -5.52 4.11 0.09
C LEU A 9 -6.12 4.71 1.38
N VAL A 10 -5.67 5.89 1.81
CA VAL A 10 -6.11 6.55 3.04
C VAL A 10 -7.28 7.49 2.76
N ALA A 11 -8.50 7.03 3.08
CA ALA A 11 -9.72 7.79 2.80
C ALA A 11 -9.86 9.11 3.60
N ARG A 12 -9.25 9.19 4.79
CA ARG A 12 -9.29 10.39 5.63
C ARG A 12 -7.88 10.75 6.09
N VAL A 13 -7.40 11.88 5.60
CA VAL A 13 -6.17 12.53 6.07
C VAL A 13 -6.55 13.80 6.80
N THR A 14 -5.91 14.05 7.94
CA THR A 14 -6.12 15.25 8.76
C THR A 14 -4.80 15.98 8.96
N CYS A 15 -4.79 17.27 8.66
CA CYS A 15 -3.65 18.14 8.86
C CYS A 15 -3.78 18.91 10.18
N GLU A 16 -2.67 19.09 10.91
CA GLU A 16 -2.62 19.85 12.16
C GLU A 16 -3.01 21.32 11.95
N SER A 17 -2.63 21.89 10.79
CA SER A 17 -3.18 23.15 10.29
C SER A 17 -3.42 23.05 8.78
N THR A 18 -4.53 23.63 8.30
CA THR A 18 -4.80 23.79 6.86
C THR A 18 -4.48 25.19 6.36
N ALA A 19 -4.16 26.13 7.27
CA ALA A 19 -3.80 27.50 6.96
C ALA A 19 -2.35 27.77 7.38
N LEU A 20 -1.49 28.01 6.39
CA LEU A 20 -0.05 28.26 6.59
C LEU A 20 0.31 29.64 6.06
N ALA A 21 1.11 30.36 6.85
CA ALA A 21 1.81 31.55 6.39
C ALA A 21 2.96 31.15 5.43
N PRO A 22 3.49 32.08 4.61
CA PRO A 22 4.64 31.80 3.75
C PRO A 22 5.81 31.21 4.54
N GLY A 23 6.39 30.11 4.06
CA GLY A 23 7.51 29.42 4.68
C GLY A 23 7.17 28.49 5.85
N GLN A 24 5.90 28.42 6.29
CA GLN A 24 5.47 27.48 7.32
C GLN A 24 5.21 26.07 6.75
N SER A 25 5.18 25.08 7.64
CA SER A 25 4.83 23.69 7.33
C SER A 25 3.78 23.15 8.31
N THR A 26 3.09 22.08 7.91
CA THR A 26 2.18 21.31 8.76
C THR A 26 2.49 19.83 8.60
N THR A 27 2.14 19.04 9.61
CA THR A 27 2.06 17.58 9.47
C THR A 27 0.62 17.18 9.16
N CYS A 28 0.45 16.23 8.25
CA CYS A 28 -0.83 15.58 8.00
C CYS A 28 -0.71 14.09 8.32
N ARG A 29 -1.74 13.52 8.94
CA ARG A 29 -1.79 12.12 9.37
C ARG A 29 -3.03 11.44 8.85
N GLY A 30 -2.87 10.17 8.52
CA GLY A 30 -3.95 9.26 8.20
C GLY A 30 -3.44 7.84 8.37
N SER A 31 -4.34 6.87 8.33
CA SER A 31 -3.98 5.47 8.54
C SER A 31 -4.72 4.58 7.58
N TYR A 32 -4.01 3.60 7.04
CA TYR A 32 -4.56 2.54 6.22
C TYR A 32 -4.24 1.20 6.87
N THR A 33 -5.27 0.38 7.07
CA THR A 33 -5.10 -1.00 7.53
C THR A 33 -5.11 -1.92 6.33
N ILE A 34 -4.04 -2.69 6.13
CA ILE A 34 -4.00 -3.72 5.10
C ILE A 34 -4.97 -4.84 5.48
N THR A 35 -5.97 -5.07 4.63
CA THR A 35 -7.00 -6.09 4.85
C THR A 35 -6.76 -7.34 4.00
N ARG A 36 -7.41 -8.45 4.35
CA ARG A 36 -7.43 -9.66 3.51
C ARG A 36 -7.96 -9.38 2.10
N ALA A 37 -8.92 -8.47 1.95
CA ALA A 37 -9.44 -8.08 0.65
C ALA A 37 -8.41 -7.34 -0.19
N ALA A 38 -7.57 -6.47 0.42
CA ALA A 38 -6.48 -5.80 -0.27
C ALA A 38 -5.42 -6.80 -0.76
N VAL A 39 -5.05 -7.78 0.09
CA VAL A 39 -4.15 -8.88 -0.29
C VAL A 39 -4.76 -9.72 -1.40
N HIS A 40 -6.03 -10.12 -1.30
CA HIS A 40 -6.72 -10.89 -2.33
C HIS A 40 -6.75 -10.14 -3.68
N LYS A 41 -7.11 -8.86 -3.68
CA LYS A 41 -7.05 -8.02 -4.90
C LYS A 41 -5.65 -8.00 -5.49
N CYS A 42 -4.62 -7.85 -4.65
CA CYS A 42 -3.24 -7.91 -5.10
C CYS A 42 -2.88 -9.26 -5.73
N LEU A 43 -3.26 -10.38 -5.11
CA LEU A 43 -3.05 -11.73 -5.65
C LEU A 43 -3.76 -11.93 -7.00
N THR A 44 -4.97 -11.43 -7.16
CA THR A 44 -5.73 -11.52 -8.43
C THR A 44 -5.22 -10.56 -9.51
N SER A 45 -4.61 -9.45 -9.12
CA SER A 45 -4.09 -8.42 -10.03
C SER A 45 -2.62 -8.68 -10.40
N ALA A 46 -1.90 -9.38 -9.53
CA ALA A 46 -0.64 -9.98 -9.88
C ALA A 46 -0.93 -10.92 -11.05
N LYS A 47 -0.37 -10.60 -12.24
CA LYS A 47 0.04 -11.66 -13.17
C LYS A 47 0.67 -12.75 -12.29
N PRO A 48 0.47 -14.06 -12.53
CA PRO A 48 1.28 -15.07 -11.90
C PRO A 48 2.72 -14.80 -12.34
N SER A 49 3.40 -13.89 -11.63
CA SER A 49 4.83 -13.73 -11.61
C SER A 49 5.26 -15.10 -11.14
N GLY A 50 5.69 -15.91 -12.11
CA GLY A 50 5.84 -17.35 -11.99
C GLY A 50 6.31 -17.67 -10.59
N GLY A 51 5.52 -18.48 -9.89
CA GLY A 51 5.69 -18.75 -8.47
C GLY A 51 7.17 -18.85 -8.17
N THR A 52 7.66 -17.98 -7.28
CA THR A 52 9.05 -18.10 -6.85
C THR A 52 9.21 -19.54 -6.37
N SER A 53 10.35 -20.14 -6.67
CA SER A 53 10.65 -21.54 -6.39
C SER A 53 10.56 -21.92 -4.89
N ASP A 54 10.32 -20.92 -4.03
CA ASP A 54 10.04 -21.00 -2.60
C ASP A 54 8.55 -21.18 -2.23
N GLY A 55 7.63 -21.20 -3.20
CA GLY A 55 6.18 -21.36 -2.96
C GLY A 55 5.52 -20.14 -2.31
N CYS A 56 6.15 -18.96 -2.41
CA CYS A 56 5.63 -17.71 -1.85
C CYS A 56 5.05 -16.82 -2.94
N VAL A 57 3.94 -16.15 -2.64
CA VAL A 57 3.43 -15.06 -3.48
C VAL A 57 3.71 -13.72 -2.79
N ARG A 58 4.28 -12.77 -3.53
CA ARG A 58 4.62 -11.43 -3.03
C ARG A 58 3.59 -10.41 -3.52
N CYS A 59 2.97 -9.72 -2.57
CA CYS A 59 1.94 -8.73 -2.80
C CYS A 59 2.42 -7.34 -2.36
N PRO A 60 3.02 -6.54 -3.26
CA PRO A 60 3.35 -5.16 -2.95
C PRO A 60 2.07 -4.32 -2.86
N VAL A 61 1.84 -3.72 -1.70
CA VAL A 61 0.79 -2.71 -1.47
C VAL A 61 1.47 -1.35 -1.41
N THR A 62 1.20 -0.51 -2.40
CA THR A 62 1.79 0.83 -2.51
C THR A 62 0.75 1.89 -2.16
N ASN A 63 1.07 2.71 -1.17
CA ASN A 63 0.38 3.94 -0.82
C ASN A 63 0.98 5.12 -1.57
N THR A 64 0.15 5.99 -2.13
CA THR A 64 0.55 7.17 -2.90
C THR A 64 -0.17 8.42 -2.39
N ALA A 65 0.58 9.38 -1.86
CA ALA A 65 0.05 10.64 -1.34
C ALA A 65 0.50 11.84 -2.17
N LEU A 66 -0.40 12.80 -2.39
CA LEU A 66 -0.14 14.07 -3.04
C LEU A 66 -0.59 15.21 -2.12
N ALA A 67 0.37 16.04 -1.69
CA ALA A 67 0.06 17.26 -0.96
C ALA A 67 -0.40 18.33 -1.95
N HIS A 68 -1.37 19.13 -1.54
CA HIS A 68 -1.84 20.27 -2.32
C HIS A 68 -2.06 21.48 -1.42
N GLY A 69 -1.90 22.65 -2.02
CA GLY A 69 -2.10 23.94 -1.36
C GLY A 69 -2.67 24.96 -2.32
N THR A 70 -3.49 25.87 -1.79
CA THR A 70 -3.96 27.05 -2.52
C THR A 70 -3.28 28.30 -1.98
N GLY A 71 -2.55 29.01 -2.84
CA GLY A 71 -1.84 30.24 -2.49
C GLY A 71 -2.77 31.45 -2.28
N PRO A 72 -2.25 32.59 -1.82
CA PRO A 72 -3.04 33.81 -1.58
C PRO A 72 -3.77 34.35 -2.82
N ASN A 73 -3.23 34.08 -4.00
CA ASN A 73 -3.79 34.51 -5.29
C ASN A 73 -4.83 33.52 -5.84
N GLY A 74 -5.13 32.43 -5.12
CA GLY A 74 -6.04 31.37 -5.57
C GLY A 74 -5.39 30.28 -6.41
N ASP A 75 -4.11 30.41 -6.75
CA ASP A 75 -3.38 29.38 -7.50
C ASP A 75 -3.26 28.09 -6.69
N ARG A 76 -3.66 26.97 -7.29
CA ARG A 76 -3.49 25.64 -6.68
C ARG A 76 -2.18 25.03 -7.15
N VAL A 77 -1.42 24.51 -6.20
CA VAL A 77 -0.22 23.71 -6.45
C VAL A 77 -0.40 22.32 -5.86
N THR A 78 0.18 21.33 -6.54
CA THR A 78 0.20 19.94 -6.10
C THR A 78 1.65 19.46 -6.14
N SER A 79 2.07 18.74 -5.10
CA SER A 79 3.40 18.16 -5.03
C SER A 79 3.58 17.00 -6.02
N LEU A 80 4.81 16.54 -6.16
CA LEU A 80 5.06 15.20 -6.70
C LEU A 80 4.46 14.13 -5.78
N PRO A 81 4.20 12.91 -6.30
CA PRO A 81 3.71 11.80 -5.48
C PRO A 81 4.75 11.32 -4.47
N ALA A 82 4.35 11.20 -3.21
CA ALA A 82 5.08 10.46 -2.19
C ALA A 82 4.58 9.01 -2.16
N ARG A 83 5.48 8.02 -2.16
CA ARG A 83 5.10 6.59 -2.19
C ARG A 83 5.71 5.82 -1.03
N ALA A 84 4.92 4.90 -0.48
CA ALA A 84 5.39 3.91 0.49
C ALA A 84 4.85 2.54 0.11
N THR A 85 5.70 1.52 0.07
CA THR A 85 5.31 0.16 -0.33
C THR A 85 5.57 -0.82 0.80
N ILE A 86 4.56 -1.61 1.15
CA ILE A 86 4.66 -2.74 2.07
C ILE A 86 4.44 -4.02 1.26
N THR A 87 5.38 -4.95 1.35
CA THR A 87 5.26 -6.26 0.66
C THR A 87 4.72 -7.30 1.62
N VAL A 88 3.50 -7.77 1.36
CA VAL A 88 2.92 -8.90 2.07
C VAL A 88 3.39 -10.19 1.38
N THR A 89 3.94 -11.13 2.16
CA THR A 89 4.29 -12.45 1.65
C THR A 89 3.21 -13.44 2.07
N VAL A 90 2.61 -14.12 1.10
CA VAL A 90 1.61 -15.15 1.31
C VAL A 90 2.26 -16.48 0.95
N HIS A 91 2.34 -17.38 1.91
CA HIS A 91 2.74 -18.76 1.63
C HIS A 91 1.50 -19.53 1.19
N ASP A 92 1.55 -20.12 0.00
CA ASP A 92 0.56 -21.12 -0.35
C ASP A 92 0.81 -22.29 0.58
N GLY A 93 -0.05 -22.45 1.58
CA GLY A 93 -0.01 -23.55 2.54
C GLY A 93 -0.28 -24.88 1.86
N HIS A 94 0.61 -25.32 0.96
CA HIS A 94 0.67 -26.71 0.57
C HIS A 94 0.89 -27.50 1.88
N PRO A 95 -0.09 -28.31 2.34
CA PRO A 95 0.22 -29.31 3.34
C PRO A 95 1.33 -30.14 2.73
N GLY A 96 2.44 -30.28 3.47
CA GLY A 96 3.66 -30.92 2.99
C GLY A 96 3.33 -32.14 2.16
N LYS A 97 4.00 -32.28 1.01
CA LYS A 97 3.94 -33.50 0.21
C LYS A 97 3.94 -34.69 1.16
N ARG A 98 2.86 -35.49 1.13
CA ARG A 98 2.86 -36.79 1.81
C ARG A 98 4.18 -37.48 1.41
N PRO A 99 5.04 -37.92 2.36
CA PRO A 99 6.19 -38.71 1.99
C PRO A 99 5.71 -39.88 1.14
N PRO A 100 6.44 -40.30 0.09
CA PRO A 100 6.03 -41.41 -0.74
C PRO A 100 5.75 -42.61 0.18
N HIS A 101 4.54 -43.16 0.08
CA HIS A 101 4.19 -44.40 0.74
C HIS A 101 5.13 -45.47 0.18
N TYR A 102 6.15 -45.84 0.94
CA TYR A 102 6.91 -47.06 0.65
C TYR A 102 6.00 -48.22 1.02
N GLY A 103 5.30 -48.77 0.03
CA GLY A 103 4.52 -49.98 0.19
C GLY A 103 5.43 -51.09 0.71
N ALA A 104 5.06 -51.69 1.83
CA ALA A 104 5.66 -52.91 2.30
C ALA A 104 5.33 -54.02 1.30
N HIS A 105 6.28 -54.37 0.43
CA HIS A 105 6.23 -55.64 -0.29
C HIS A 105 6.56 -56.76 0.70
N ARG A 106 5.60 -57.67 0.88
CA ARG A 106 5.81 -59.00 1.46
C ARG A 106 6.65 -59.85 0.55
#